data_AF-A0A925CM93-F1
#
_entry.id   AF-A0A925CM93-F1
#
_cell.length_a   1.000
_cell.length_b   1.000
_cell.length_c   1.000
_cell.angle_alpha   90.00
_cell.angle_beta   90.00
_cell.angle_gamma   90.00
#
_symmetry.space_group_name_H-M   'P 1'
#
loop_
_entity.id
_entity.type
_entity.pdbx_description
1 polymer ?
#
loop_
_entity_poly.entity_id
_entity_poly.type
_entity_poly.pdbx_seq_one_letter_code
_entity_poly.pdbx_strand_id
1 'polypeptide(L)'
;MRNEVATYRLQLYNGFTLDDAAAIADYLAQLGISHLYSSPVLQAGKGSTHGYDVLDHGRVSEELGGEAAFERLATALRTHDLGLLLDIVPNHMAIGEKDNVWWWDVLENGQSSRYAPYFDVEWMPPESKLHHVVMLPVLGDHYGRILDAGLIHIERHGGAFTIHYEKHVFPIAPRSLQFILTRATSGAATEDLAFFADTLEQLPSSWSIDWVSLRRRHRDKGILTKLLTRLLQEDAGAAAAVDHTIDTINRDHALLHELLERQNYRLAFWRTARQDLGYRR
;
A
#
# COMPACT_ATOMS: atom_id res chain seq x y z
N MET A 1 -32.31 15.91 -18.81
CA MET A 1 -32.14 14.88 -17.78
C MET A 1 -33.51 14.35 -17.43
N ARG A 2 -33.72 13.03 -17.55
CA ARG A 2 -34.96 12.35 -17.13
C ARG A 2 -35.08 12.43 -15.61
N ASN A 3 -36.29 12.65 -15.10
CA ASN A 3 -36.52 12.65 -13.66
C ASN A 3 -36.24 11.25 -13.08
N GLU A 4 -35.67 11.19 -11.87
CA GLU A 4 -35.48 9.95 -11.14
C GLU A 4 -36.83 9.43 -10.65
N VAL A 5 -37.28 8.29 -11.19
CA VAL A 5 -38.58 7.66 -10.88
C VAL A 5 -38.40 6.28 -10.27
N ALA A 6 -37.44 5.51 -10.79
CA ALA A 6 -37.10 4.17 -10.32
C ALA A 6 -35.62 3.87 -10.56
N THR A 7 -34.95 3.32 -9.56
CA THR A 7 -33.56 2.86 -9.60
C THR A 7 -33.48 1.34 -9.63
N TYR A 8 -32.45 0.80 -10.29
CA TYR A 8 -32.15 -0.64 -10.29
C TYR A 8 -30.71 -0.88 -9.88
N ARG A 9 -30.49 -1.53 -8.73
CA ARG A 9 -29.14 -1.79 -8.20
C ARG A 9 -28.47 -2.94 -8.94
N LEU A 10 -27.27 -2.69 -9.47
CA LEU A 10 -26.38 -3.71 -10.02
C LEU A 10 -25.15 -3.86 -9.13
N GLN A 11 -24.78 -5.11 -8.85
CA GLN A 11 -23.52 -5.45 -8.19
C GLN A 11 -22.51 -5.81 -9.28
N LEU A 12 -21.51 -4.95 -9.45
CA LEU A 12 -20.45 -5.12 -10.42
C LEU A 12 -19.27 -5.88 -9.79
N TYR A 13 -18.75 -6.86 -10.50
CA TYR A 13 -17.57 -7.65 -10.14
C TYR A 13 -17.03 -8.34 -11.40
N ASN A 14 -15.95 -9.11 -11.29
CA ASN A 14 -15.33 -9.78 -12.45
C ASN A 14 -16.25 -10.78 -13.19
N GLY A 15 -17.39 -11.19 -12.60
CA GLY A 15 -18.41 -12.02 -13.24
C GLY A 15 -19.63 -11.25 -13.75
N PHE A 16 -19.70 -9.93 -13.52
CA PHE A 16 -20.70 -9.04 -14.07
C PHE A 16 -20.12 -7.61 -14.16
N THR A 17 -19.50 -7.30 -15.28
CA THR A 17 -18.67 -6.12 -15.52
C THR A 17 -19.48 -4.90 -15.99
N LEU A 18 -18.79 -3.78 -16.26
CA LEU A 18 -19.43 -2.59 -16.86
C LEU A 18 -19.98 -2.88 -18.27
N ASP A 19 -19.35 -3.76 -19.03
CA ASP A 19 -19.84 -4.18 -20.35
C ASP A 19 -21.10 -5.05 -20.24
N ASP A 20 -21.16 -5.94 -19.24
CA ASP A 20 -22.37 -6.74 -18.98
C ASP A 20 -23.53 -5.84 -18.55
N ALA A 21 -23.26 -4.83 -17.71
CA ALA A 21 -24.23 -3.82 -17.35
C ALA A 21 -24.70 -3.00 -18.56
N ALA A 22 -23.81 -2.68 -19.50
CA ALA A 22 -24.14 -1.98 -20.74
C ALA A 22 -25.06 -2.84 -21.63
N ALA A 23 -24.79 -4.15 -21.72
CA ALA A 23 -25.54 -5.09 -22.54
C ALA A 23 -27.01 -5.25 -22.10
N ILE A 24 -27.33 -4.99 -20.84
CA ILE A 24 -28.70 -5.08 -20.31
C ILE A 24 -29.44 -3.73 -20.29
N ALA A 25 -28.86 -2.65 -20.80
CA ALA A 25 -29.47 -1.31 -20.75
C ALA A 25 -30.86 -1.26 -21.42
N ASP A 26 -31.00 -1.90 -22.59
CA ASP A 26 -32.29 -2.00 -23.29
C ASP A 26 -33.35 -2.72 -22.44
N TYR A 27 -32.98 -3.84 -21.81
CA TYR A 27 -33.86 -4.57 -20.91
C TYR A 27 -34.32 -3.70 -19.73
N LEU A 28 -33.41 -2.96 -19.10
CA LEU A 28 -33.76 -2.07 -17.99
C LEU A 28 -34.71 -0.96 -18.43
N ALA A 29 -34.52 -0.41 -19.63
CA ALA A 29 -35.41 0.59 -20.20
C ALA A 29 -36.81 0.02 -20.48
N GLN A 30 -36.90 -1.18 -21.07
CA GLN A 30 -38.18 -1.87 -21.30
C GLN A 30 -38.90 -2.25 -20.00
N LEU A 31 -38.15 -2.57 -18.95
CA LEU A 31 -38.68 -2.81 -17.61
C LEU A 31 -39.28 -1.54 -16.98
N GLY A 32 -38.96 -0.36 -17.51
CA GLY A 32 -39.46 0.94 -17.02
C GLY A 32 -38.55 1.59 -15.98
N ILE A 33 -37.31 1.12 -15.82
CA ILE A 33 -36.32 1.74 -14.94
C ILE A 33 -35.93 3.12 -15.51
N SER A 34 -35.65 4.06 -14.62
CA SER A 34 -35.17 5.41 -15.01
C SER A 34 -33.67 5.57 -14.82
N HIS A 35 -33.09 4.92 -13.81
CA HIS A 35 -31.69 5.04 -13.43
C HIS A 35 -31.10 3.68 -13.07
N LEU A 36 -29.94 3.37 -13.63
CA LEU A 36 -29.11 2.28 -13.14
C LEU A 36 -28.39 2.77 -11.88
N TYR A 37 -28.48 2.02 -10.78
CA TYR A 37 -27.70 2.26 -9.57
C TYR A 37 -26.54 1.26 -9.53
N SER A 38 -25.31 1.70 -9.77
CA SER A 38 -24.16 0.78 -9.77
C SER A 38 -23.54 0.68 -8.37
N SER A 39 -22.92 -0.46 -8.07
CA SER A 39 -21.88 -0.53 -7.03
C SER A 39 -20.68 0.36 -7.37
N PRO A 40 -19.73 0.56 -6.42
CA PRO A 40 -18.54 1.34 -6.71
C PRO A 40 -17.76 0.79 -7.90
N VAL A 41 -17.20 1.69 -8.71
CA VAL A 41 -16.48 1.36 -9.95
C VAL A 41 -14.99 1.67 -9.88
N LEU A 42 -14.54 2.37 -8.83
CA LEU A 42 -13.13 2.71 -8.65
C LEU A 42 -12.33 1.44 -8.38
N GLN A 43 -11.03 1.49 -8.65
CA GLN A 43 -10.16 0.33 -8.45
C GLN A 43 -10.19 -0.14 -6.98
N ALA A 44 -10.65 -1.37 -6.80
CA ALA A 44 -10.69 -2.07 -5.54
C ALA A 44 -9.63 -3.17 -5.47
N GLY A 45 -9.57 -3.85 -4.32
CA GLY A 45 -8.75 -5.04 -4.09
C GLY A 45 -8.92 -6.09 -5.17
N LYS A 46 -7.83 -6.83 -5.45
CA LYS A 46 -7.86 -7.87 -6.49
C LYS A 46 -8.91 -8.93 -6.17
N GLY A 47 -9.80 -9.22 -7.12
CA GLY A 47 -10.90 -10.16 -6.93
C GLY A 47 -12.01 -9.66 -6.00
N SER A 48 -12.06 -8.37 -5.69
CA SER A 48 -13.17 -7.77 -4.95
C SER A 48 -14.49 -8.04 -5.64
N THR A 49 -15.47 -8.51 -4.87
CA THR A 49 -16.82 -8.80 -5.36
C THR A 49 -17.81 -7.67 -5.06
N HIS A 50 -17.35 -6.55 -4.49
CA HIS A 50 -18.21 -5.48 -4.00
C HIS A 50 -17.69 -4.05 -4.24
N GLY A 51 -16.38 -3.86 -4.41
CA GLY A 51 -15.78 -2.57 -4.77
C GLY A 51 -15.65 -1.54 -3.65
N TYR A 52 -15.91 -1.92 -2.38
CA TYR A 52 -15.84 -0.99 -1.23
C TYR A 52 -14.43 -0.86 -0.64
N ASP A 53 -13.58 -1.84 -0.92
CA ASP A 53 -12.19 -1.95 -0.58
C ASP A 53 -11.32 -1.20 -1.60
N VAL A 54 -11.57 0.11 -1.77
CA VAL A 54 -10.91 0.95 -2.77
C VAL A 54 -9.40 1.06 -2.50
N LEU A 55 -8.59 0.85 -3.53
CA LEU A 55 -7.14 1.00 -3.52
C LEU A 55 -6.66 2.28 -4.23
N ASP A 56 -7.42 2.75 -5.23
CA ASP A 56 -7.04 3.90 -6.03
C ASP A 56 -8.27 4.70 -6.48
N HIS A 57 -8.38 5.93 -5.99
CA HIS A 57 -9.48 6.83 -6.35
C HIS A 57 -9.32 7.50 -7.73
N GLY A 58 -8.14 7.38 -8.35
CA GLY A 58 -7.81 8.03 -9.62
C GLY A 58 -8.16 7.23 -10.87
N ARG A 59 -8.69 6.00 -10.74
CA ARG A 59 -8.98 5.13 -11.89
C ARG A 59 -10.21 4.24 -11.67
N VAL A 60 -10.88 3.92 -12.77
CA VAL A 60 -11.90 2.86 -12.82
C VAL A 60 -11.22 1.50 -12.73
N SER A 61 -11.85 0.54 -12.06
CA SER A 61 -11.35 -0.82 -11.88
C SER A 61 -11.06 -1.51 -13.22
N GLU A 62 -9.83 -1.99 -13.38
CA GLU A 62 -9.43 -2.78 -14.55
C GLU A 62 -10.21 -4.10 -14.62
N GLU A 63 -10.55 -4.71 -13.48
CA GLU A 63 -11.37 -5.93 -13.43
C GLU A 63 -12.81 -5.72 -13.91
N LEU A 64 -13.26 -4.46 -13.94
CA LEU A 64 -14.57 -4.09 -14.49
C LEU A 64 -14.49 -3.63 -15.96
N GLY A 65 -13.29 -3.64 -16.56
CA GLY A 65 -13.02 -3.22 -17.94
C GLY A 65 -12.49 -1.78 -18.09
N GLY A 66 -12.19 -1.10 -16.98
CA GLY A 66 -11.56 0.21 -16.96
C GLY A 66 -12.42 1.35 -17.52
N GLU A 67 -11.80 2.50 -17.75
CA GLU A 67 -12.47 3.72 -18.22
C GLU A 67 -13.19 3.51 -19.56
N ALA A 68 -12.61 2.70 -20.45
CA ALA A 68 -13.20 2.40 -21.74
C ALA A 68 -14.54 1.66 -21.61
N ALA A 69 -14.66 0.72 -20.67
CA ALA A 69 -15.92 0.04 -20.38
C ALA A 69 -16.93 0.98 -19.71
N PHE A 70 -16.46 1.87 -18.83
CA PHE A 70 -17.32 2.88 -18.22
C PHE A 70 -17.95 3.83 -19.27
N GLU A 71 -17.17 4.25 -20.28
CA GLU A 71 -17.69 5.07 -21.39
C GLU A 71 -18.70 4.32 -22.26
N ARG A 72 -18.50 3.01 -22.47
CA ARG A 72 -19.48 2.17 -23.18
C ARG A 72 -20.78 2.04 -22.38
N LEU A 73 -20.71 1.81 -21.07
CA LEU A 73 -21.88 1.83 -20.19
C LEU A 73 -22.60 3.17 -20.25
N ALA A 74 -21.88 4.27 -20.08
CA ALA A 74 -22.46 5.61 -20.11
C ALA A 74 -23.14 5.89 -21.46
N THR A 75 -22.56 5.44 -22.56
CA THR A 75 -23.14 5.56 -23.90
C THR A 75 -24.41 4.71 -24.04
N ALA A 76 -24.39 3.44 -23.63
CA ALA A 76 -25.56 2.57 -23.66
C ALA A 76 -26.72 3.15 -22.83
N LEU A 77 -26.45 3.61 -21.61
CA LEU A 77 -27.47 4.24 -20.77
C LEU A 77 -28.08 5.49 -21.44
N ARG A 78 -27.24 6.37 -22.03
CA ARG A 78 -27.72 7.55 -22.78
C ARG A 78 -28.58 7.16 -23.98
N THR A 79 -28.21 6.13 -24.73
CA THR A 79 -28.98 5.65 -25.89
C THR A 79 -30.39 5.19 -25.50
N HIS A 80 -30.55 4.66 -24.29
CA HIS A 80 -31.84 4.18 -23.76
C HIS A 80 -32.53 5.17 -22.80
N ASP A 81 -32.09 6.44 -22.75
CA ASP A 81 -32.61 7.48 -21.84
C ASP A 81 -32.65 7.02 -20.37
N LEU A 82 -31.60 6.30 -19.95
CA LEU A 82 -31.35 5.90 -18.58
C LEU A 82 -30.31 6.82 -17.93
N GLY A 83 -30.56 7.22 -16.69
CA GLY A 83 -29.56 7.86 -15.84
C GLY A 83 -28.65 6.85 -15.14
N LEU A 84 -27.57 7.36 -14.54
CA LEU A 84 -26.64 6.58 -13.73
C LEU A 84 -26.56 7.20 -12.33
N LEU A 85 -26.86 6.40 -11.31
CA LEU A 85 -26.56 6.68 -9.91
C LEU A 85 -25.33 5.86 -9.52
N LEU A 86 -24.21 6.53 -9.24
CA LEU A 86 -22.95 5.88 -8.95
C LEU A 86 -22.70 5.83 -7.44
N ASP A 87 -22.52 4.63 -6.88
CA ASP A 87 -22.05 4.47 -5.50
C ASP A 87 -20.58 4.89 -5.37
N ILE A 88 -20.26 5.62 -4.30
CA ILE A 88 -18.92 6.14 -4.04
C ILE A 88 -18.51 5.87 -2.59
N VAL A 89 -17.21 5.67 -2.38
CA VAL A 89 -16.65 5.30 -1.08
C VAL A 89 -15.64 6.36 -0.63
N PRO A 90 -16.10 7.49 -0.06
CA PRO A 90 -15.22 8.60 0.31
C PRO A 90 -14.55 8.42 1.68
N ASN A 91 -15.07 7.52 2.53
CA ASN A 91 -14.68 7.47 3.94
C ASN A 91 -13.36 6.72 4.19
N HIS A 92 -13.08 5.67 3.41
CA HIS A 92 -12.00 4.72 3.68
C HIS A 92 -11.38 4.17 2.40
N MET A 93 -10.18 3.61 2.54
CA MET A 93 -9.45 2.83 1.54
C MET A 93 -9.01 1.49 2.16
N ALA A 94 -8.80 0.48 1.34
CA ALA A 94 -8.25 -0.79 1.78
C ALA A 94 -6.74 -0.69 2.06
N ILE A 95 -6.30 -1.26 3.18
CA ILE A 95 -4.91 -1.12 3.69
C ILE A 95 -4.13 -2.45 3.73
N GLY A 96 -4.77 -3.56 3.35
CA GLY A 96 -4.18 -4.90 3.45
C GLY A 96 -3.34 -5.33 2.24
N GLU A 97 -3.34 -4.53 1.18
CA GLU A 97 -2.76 -4.87 -0.11
C GLU A 97 -1.64 -3.90 -0.49
N LYS A 98 -0.56 -4.43 -1.09
CA LYS A 98 0.56 -3.65 -1.60
C LYS A 98 0.15 -2.62 -2.66
N ASP A 99 -0.96 -2.89 -3.35
CA ASP A 99 -1.46 -2.09 -4.46
C ASP A 99 -2.09 -0.76 -4.02
N ASN A 100 -2.39 -0.57 -2.72
CA ASN A 100 -2.66 0.77 -2.19
C ASN A 100 -1.34 1.54 -2.04
N VAL A 101 -0.95 2.22 -3.12
CA VAL A 101 0.31 2.98 -3.18
C VAL A 101 0.37 4.13 -2.18
N TRP A 102 -0.78 4.66 -1.74
CA TRP A 102 -0.85 5.71 -0.72
C TRP A 102 -0.50 5.14 0.65
N TRP A 103 -1.15 4.05 1.04
CA TRP A 103 -0.88 3.38 2.30
C TRP A 103 0.54 2.81 2.36
N TRP A 104 1.01 2.24 1.25
CA TRP A 104 2.39 1.78 1.12
C TRP A 104 3.41 2.89 1.40
N ASP A 105 3.20 4.08 0.83
CA ASP A 105 4.08 5.24 1.07
C ASP A 105 4.00 5.74 2.52
N VAL A 106 2.83 5.66 3.18
CA VAL A 106 2.67 5.94 4.63
C VAL A 106 3.47 4.96 5.47
N LEU A 107 3.40 3.66 5.20
CA LEU A 107 4.20 2.67 5.92
C LEU A 107 5.71 2.85 5.70
N GLU A 108 6.12 3.21 4.49
CA GLU A 108 7.53 3.42 4.15
C GLU A 108 8.10 4.76 4.70
N ASN A 109 7.29 5.82 4.78
CA ASN A 109 7.76 7.18 5.08
C ASN A 109 7.19 7.81 6.35
N GLY A 110 6.27 7.15 7.05
CA GLY A 110 5.62 7.69 8.25
C GLY A 110 4.84 8.96 7.96
N GLN A 111 4.86 9.91 8.90
CA GLN A 111 4.23 11.24 8.75
C GLN A 111 4.81 12.07 7.61
N SER A 112 6.03 11.79 7.17
CA SER A 112 6.63 12.43 6.00
C SER A 112 6.16 11.82 4.68
N SER A 113 5.20 10.90 4.69
CA SER A 113 4.50 10.48 3.47
C SER A 113 3.72 11.64 2.87
N ARG A 114 3.66 11.71 1.53
CA ARG A 114 2.80 12.66 0.81
C ARG A 114 1.32 12.39 1.07
N TYR A 115 1.01 11.16 1.48
CA TYR A 115 -0.34 10.66 1.69
C TYR A 115 -0.69 10.53 3.17
N ALA A 116 0.22 10.81 4.10
CA ALA A 116 -0.08 10.78 5.54
C ALA A 116 -1.33 11.60 5.90
N PRO A 117 -1.57 12.82 5.36
CA PRO A 117 -2.78 13.59 5.66
C PRO A 117 -4.09 12.99 5.13
N TYR A 118 -4.05 11.98 4.25
CA TYR A 118 -5.24 11.33 3.71
C TYR A 118 -5.76 10.22 4.63
N PHE A 119 -4.95 9.78 5.60
CA PHE A 119 -5.33 8.77 6.56
C PHE A 119 -5.45 9.38 7.95
N ASP A 120 -6.52 9.01 8.65
CA ASP A 120 -6.80 9.47 10.01
C ASP A 120 -6.02 8.61 11.01
N VAL A 121 -4.71 8.89 11.12
CA VAL A 121 -3.74 8.21 11.99
C VAL A 121 -3.43 9.08 13.21
N GLU A 122 -3.58 8.51 14.40
CA GLU A 122 -3.10 9.08 15.65
C GLU A 122 -1.60 8.83 15.77
N TRP A 123 -0.82 9.88 15.49
CA TRP A 123 0.64 9.79 15.43
C TRP A 123 1.33 10.05 16.77
N MET A 124 0.63 10.64 17.74
CA MET A 124 1.16 10.98 19.07
C MET A 124 0.25 10.44 20.18
N PRO A 125 -0.02 9.12 20.20
CA PRO A 125 -0.82 8.51 21.26
C PRO A 125 -0.10 8.64 22.62
N PRO A 126 -0.80 8.52 23.76
CA PRO A 126 -0.19 8.66 25.09
C PRO A 126 1.00 7.72 25.36
N GLU A 127 1.02 6.57 24.68
CA GLU A 127 2.12 5.62 24.79
C GLU A 127 3.29 6.00 23.88
N SER A 128 4.39 6.47 24.48
CA SER A 128 5.55 7.03 23.78
C SER A 128 6.22 6.07 22.79
N LYS A 129 6.19 4.76 23.05
CA LYS A 129 6.73 3.74 22.12
C LYS A 129 5.95 3.63 20.81
N LEU A 130 4.76 4.25 20.73
CA LEU A 130 3.92 4.28 19.53
C LEU A 130 3.96 5.64 18.81
N HIS A 131 4.72 6.62 19.34
CA HIS A 131 4.89 7.89 18.66
C HIS A 131 5.49 7.69 17.26
N HIS A 132 4.91 8.37 16.27
CA HIS A 132 5.33 8.35 14.87
C HIS A 132 5.24 6.98 14.18
N VAL A 133 4.53 6.01 14.77
CA VAL A 133 4.44 4.62 14.29
C VAL A 133 2.98 4.21 14.07
N VAL A 134 2.71 3.55 12.95
CA VAL A 134 1.40 2.96 12.65
C VAL A 134 1.28 1.55 13.22
N MET A 135 0.31 1.29 14.08
CA MET A 135 0.06 -0.04 14.63
C MET A 135 -0.75 -0.91 13.65
N LEU A 136 -0.18 -2.01 13.15
CA LEU A 136 -0.81 -2.92 12.19
C LEU A 136 -1.19 -4.25 12.84
N PRO A 137 -2.46 -4.47 13.22
CA PRO A 137 -2.89 -5.67 13.92
C PRO A 137 -3.19 -6.82 12.93
N VAL A 138 -2.14 -7.35 12.32
CA VAL A 138 -2.21 -8.35 11.24
C VAL A 138 -1.65 -9.71 11.62
N LEU A 139 -0.91 -9.80 12.74
CA LEU A 139 -0.27 -11.03 13.17
C LEU A 139 -1.28 -12.02 13.73
N GLY A 140 -1.10 -13.31 13.45
CA GLY A 140 -1.94 -14.41 13.95
C GLY A 140 -1.74 -14.77 15.43
N ASP A 141 -0.61 -14.36 16.03
CA ASP A 141 -0.27 -14.52 17.46
C ASP A 141 0.56 -13.31 17.92
N HIS A 142 1.02 -13.31 19.18
CA HIS A 142 1.90 -12.29 19.74
C HIS A 142 3.22 -12.17 18.97
N TYR A 143 3.64 -10.93 18.72
CA TYR A 143 4.86 -10.58 17.97
C TYR A 143 6.09 -11.44 18.31
N GLY A 144 6.42 -11.60 19.60
CA GLY A 144 7.58 -12.38 20.02
C GLY A 144 7.53 -13.84 19.56
N ARG A 145 6.36 -14.49 19.62
CA ARG A 145 6.21 -15.88 19.15
C ARG A 145 6.30 -16.00 17.64
N ILE A 146 5.76 -15.01 16.92
CA ILE A 146 5.84 -14.95 15.46
C ILE A 146 7.30 -14.77 15.02
N LEU A 147 8.05 -13.91 15.72
CA LEU A 147 9.47 -13.70 15.51
C LEU A 147 10.27 -14.97 15.81
N ASP A 148 10.01 -15.61 16.95
CA ASP A 148 10.67 -16.86 17.36
C ASP A 148 10.40 -18.03 16.42
N ALA A 149 9.23 -18.04 15.78
CA ALA A 149 8.86 -19.02 14.78
C ALA A 149 9.46 -18.76 13.39
N GLY A 150 10.19 -17.66 13.19
CA GLY A 150 10.80 -17.30 11.91
C GLY A 150 9.78 -17.01 10.80
N LEU A 151 8.56 -16.59 11.18
CA LEU A 151 7.47 -16.34 10.22
C LEU A 151 7.53 -14.94 9.59
N ILE A 152 8.38 -14.07 10.11
CA ILE A 152 8.68 -12.75 9.53
C ILE A 152 10.07 -12.84 8.90
N HIS A 153 10.19 -12.40 7.66
CA HIS A 153 11.47 -12.34 6.98
C HIS A 153 11.52 -11.19 5.99
N ILE A 154 12.75 -10.81 5.62
CA ILE A 154 13.04 -9.80 4.63
C ILE A 154 13.35 -10.49 3.31
N GLU A 155 12.82 -9.96 2.22
CA GLU A 155 13.19 -10.37 0.87
C GLU A 155 13.70 -9.17 0.07
N ARG A 156 14.64 -9.44 -0.83
CA ARG A 156 15.08 -8.52 -1.87
C ARG A 156 14.75 -9.10 -3.25
N HIS A 157 14.10 -8.29 -4.08
CA HIS A 157 13.85 -8.58 -5.49
C HIS A 157 14.42 -7.45 -6.34
N GLY A 158 15.61 -7.66 -6.91
CA GLY A 158 16.36 -6.59 -7.57
C GLY A 158 16.71 -5.48 -6.58
N GLY A 159 16.29 -4.25 -6.83
CA GLY A 159 16.50 -3.13 -5.90
C GLY A 159 15.37 -2.90 -4.88
N ALA A 160 14.35 -3.75 -4.88
CA ALA A 160 13.21 -3.63 -3.97
C ALA A 160 13.40 -4.52 -2.73
N PHE A 161 13.08 -3.97 -1.55
CA PHE A 161 13.22 -4.64 -0.26
C PHE A 161 11.88 -4.64 0.47
N THR A 162 11.47 -5.79 0.97
CA THR A 162 10.14 -5.98 1.58
C THR A 162 10.21 -6.89 2.79
N ILE A 163 9.36 -6.62 3.78
CA ILE A 163 9.13 -7.50 4.93
C ILE A 163 7.89 -8.35 4.62
N HIS A 164 7.97 -9.65 4.88
CA HIS A 164 6.92 -10.62 4.61
C HIS A 164 6.45 -11.27 5.91
N TYR A 165 5.15 -11.53 5.98
CA TYR A 165 4.52 -12.35 7.02
C TYR A 165 3.30 -13.06 6.41
N GLU A 166 3.39 -14.38 6.22
CA GLU A 166 2.39 -15.17 5.51
C GLU A 166 2.03 -14.55 4.14
N LYS A 167 0.79 -14.07 3.96
CA LYS A 167 0.31 -13.39 2.75
C LYS A 167 0.56 -11.88 2.73
N HIS A 168 1.02 -11.33 3.86
CA HIS A 168 1.20 -9.88 4.02
C HIS A 168 2.61 -9.47 3.60
N VAL A 169 2.67 -8.36 2.88
CA VAL A 169 3.93 -7.77 2.41
C VAL A 169 3.94 -6.30 2.82
N PHE A 170 5.08 -5.83 3.34
CA PHE A 170 5.26 -4.47 3.84
C PHE A 170 6.53 -3.83 3.27
N PRO A 171 6.57 -2.49 3.12
CA PRO A 171 7.78 -1.80 2.70
C PRO A 171 8.85 -1.81 3.79
N ILE A 172 10.11 -1.67 3.37
CA ILE A 172 11.21 -1.32 4.26
C ILE A 172 11.39 0.20 4.29
N ALA A 173 11.36 0.79 5.48
CA ALA A 173 11.65 2.20 5.67
C ALA A 173 13.11 2.51 5.28
N PRO A 174 13.42 3.72 4.74
CA PRO A 174 14.79 4.09 4.37
C PRO A 174 15.83 3.94 5.49
N ARG A 175 15.46 4.17 6.76
CA ARG A 175 16.34 3.97 7.93
C ARG A 175 16.66 2.49 8.20
N SER A 176 15.77 1.60 7.81
CA SER A 176 15.98 0.15 7.90
C SER A 176 16.77 -0.36 6.71
N LEU A 177 16.62 0.25 5.53
CA LEU A 177 17.51 -0.04 4.40
C LEU A 177 18.94 0.42 4.72
N GLN A 178 19.11 1.61 5.30
CA GLN A 178 20.43 2.07 5.79
C GLN A 178 21.06 1.03 6.72
N PHE A 179 20.31 0.50 7.68
CA PHE A 179 20.77 -0.54 8.60
C PHE A 179 21.27 -1.82 7.89
N ILE A 180 20.59 -2.25 6.81
CA ILE A 180 21.03 -3.37 5.97
C ILE A 180 22.33 -3.00 5.26
N LEU A 181 22.38 -1.84 4.60
CA LEU A 181 23.54 -1.45 3.79
C LEU A 181 24.80 -1.24 4.64
N THR A 182 24.69 -0.64 5.83
CA THR A 182 25.81 -0.49 6.77
C THR A 182 26.38 -1.84 7.24
N ARG A 183 25.58 -2.90 7.27
CA ARG A 183 26.09 -4.25 7.60
C ARG A 183 26.67 -4.95 6.39
N ALA A 184 26.10 -4.70 5.21
CA ALA A 184 26.66 -5.19 3.95
C ALA A 184 28.05 -4.62 3.66
N THR A 185 28.45 -3.49 4.27
CA THR A 185 29.81 -2.95 4.18
C THR A 185 30.84 -3.65 5.10
N SER A 186 30.40 -4.47 6.05
CA SER A 186 31.29 -5.20 6.98
C SER A 186 31.78 -6.51 6.33
N GLY A 187 32.78 -6.40 5.46
CA GLY A 187 33.33 -7.53 4.67
C GLY A 187 34.18 -7.01 3.50
N ALA A 188 34.26 -7.76 2.39
CA ALA A 188 34.98 -7.34 1.17
C ALA A 188 34.30 -6.18 0.41
N ALA A 189 33.49 -5.36 1.07
CA ALA A 189 32.44 -4.55 0.46
C ALA A 189 32.84 -3.10 0.16
N THR A 190 33.08 -2.88 -1.14
CA THR A 190 32.59 -1.78 -2.01
C THR A 190 32.18 -0.47 -1.33
N GLU A 191 33.01 0.58 -1.52
CA GLU A 191 32.79 1.98 -1.09
C GLU A 191 31.40 2.53 -1.49
N ASP A 192 30.81 2.04 -2.59
CA ASP A 192 29.49 2.45 -3.06
C ASP A 192 28.36 2.12 -2.08
N LEU A 193 28.36 0.93 -1.46
CA LEU A 193 27.34 0.55 -0.47
C LEU A 193 27.43 1.44 0.78
N ALA A 194 28.64 1.83 1.18
CA ALA A 194 28.85 2.76 2.28
C ALA A 194 28.29 4.15 1.94
N PHE A 195 28.55 4.64 0.73
CA PHE A 195 27.96 5.89 0.25
C PHE A 195 26.43 5.88 0.30
N PHE A 196 25.78 4.78 -0.12
CA PHE A 196 24.32 4.66 -0.04
C PHE A 196 23.82 4.63 1.41
N ALA A 197 24.49 3.89 2.30
CA ALA A 197 24.14 3.86 3.72
C ALA A 197 24.20 5.27 4.34
N ASP A 198 25.31 5.98 4.15
CA ASP A 198 25.51 7.34 4.67
C ASP A 198 24.48 8.32 4.09
N THR A 199 24.15 8.21 2.80
CA THR A 199 23.19 9.11 2.16
C THR A 199 21.75 8.84 2.61
N LEU A 200 21.39 7.58 2.85
CA LEU A 200 20.09 7.22 3.42
C LEU A 200 19.94 7.74 4.86
N GLU A 201 21.01 7.72 5.65
CA GLU A 201 21.04 8.28 7.00
C GLU A 201 20.77 9.79 7.01
N GLN A 202 21.25 10.50 5.99
CA GLN A 202 21.05 11.95 5.84
C GLN A 202 19.67 12.37 5.34
N LEU A 203 18.78 11.43 5.01
CA LEU A 203 17.42 11.77 4.63
C LEU A 203 16.70 12.47 5.80
N PRO A 204 15.89 13.52 5.54
CA PRO A 204 15.05 14.11 6.58
C PRO A 204 14.22 13.04 7.29
N SER A 205 14.02 13.19 8.60
CA SER A 205 13.32 12.20 9.43
C SER A 205 11.93 11.84 8.85
N SER A 206 11.42 10.66 9.17
CA SER A 206 10.08 10.21 8.76
C SER A 206 8.93 10.89 9.53
N TRP A 207 9.26 11.79 10.47
CA TRP A 207 8.31 12.62 11.21
C TRP A 207 8.43 14.11 10.88
N SER A 208 9.26 14.48 9.91
CA SER A 208 9.35 15.86 9.42
C SER A 208 8.16 16.17 8.49
N ILE A 209 7.29 17.07 8.90
CA ILE A 209 6.06 17.44 8.16
C ILE A 209 6.19 18.76 7.38
N ASP A 210 7.31 19.47 7.51
CA ASP A 210 7.53 20.69 6.72
C ASP A 210 7.78 20.34 5.24
N TRP A 211 7.28 21.20 4.36
CA TRP A 211 7.27 20.93 2.92
C TRP A 211 8.68 20.79 2.31
N VAL A 212 9.68 21.49 2.86
CA VAL A 212 11.05 21.45 2.36
C VAL A 212 11.66 20.07 2.65
N SER A 213 11.55 19.60 3.89
CA SER A 213 11.99 18.27 4.31
C SER A 213 11.25 17.16 3.56
N LEU A 214 9.92 17.27 3.45
CA LEU A 214 9.10 16.27 2.76
C LEU A 214 9.51 16.16 1.28
N ARG A 215 9.59 17.30 0.57
CA ARG A 215 10.00 17.32 -0.85
C ARG A 215 11.42 16.77 -1.04
N ARG A 216 12.36 17.16 -0.17
CA ARG A 216 13.74 16.67 -0.21
C ARG A 216 13.81 15.17 0.02
N ARG A 217 13.18 14.67 1.10
CA ARG A 217 13.13 13.24 1.44
C ARG A 217 12.65 12.41 0.26
N HIS A 218 11.53 12.78 -0.34
CA HIS A 218 10.96 12.01 -1.45
C HIS A 218 11.79 12.09 -2.74
N ARG A 219 12.33 13.27 -3.08
CA ARG A 219 13.21 13.42 -4.24
C ARG A 219 14.47 12.57 -4.08
N ASP A 220 15.15 12.73 -2.95
CA ASP A 220 16.44 12.10 -2.70
C ASP A 220 16.26 10.57 -2.56
N LYS A 221 15.24 10.11 -1.80
CA LYS A 221 14.84 8.68 -1.74
C LYS A 221 14.62 8.11 -3.14
N GLY A 222 13.82 8.77 -3.97
CA GLY A 222 13.52 8.29 -5.33
C GLY A 222 14.74 8.19 -6.23
N ILE A 223 15.73 9.07 -6.07
CA ILE A 223 17.01 9.00 -6.79
C ILE A 223 17.85 7.85 -6.24
N LEU A 224 18.00 7.75 -4.92
CA LEU A 224 18.78 6.71 -4.26
C LEU A 224 18.26 5.31 -4.60
N THR A 225 16.95 5.09 -4.57
CA THR A 225 16.35 3.79 -4.95
C THR A 225 16.72 3.40 -6.37
N LYS A 226 16.67 4.33 -7.33
CA LYS A 226 17.04 4.06 -8.73
C LYS A 226 18.53 3.72 -8.88
N LEU A 227 19.39 4.50 -8.23
CA LEU A 227 20.84 4.29 -8.30
C LEU A 227 21.26 2.99 -7.60
N LEU A 228 20.69 2.70 -6.43
CA LEU A 228 20.93 1.45 -5.70
C LEU A 228 20.43 0.24 -6.50
N THR A 229 19.25 0.33 -7.12
CA THR A 229 18.73 -0.73 -8.00
C THR A 229 19.73 -1.04 -9.12
N ARG A 230 20.26 0.00 -9.74
CA ARG A 230 21.27 -0.13 -10.80
C ARG A 230 22.57 -0.75 -10.29
N LEU A 231 23.10 -0.28 -9.16
CA LEU A 231 24.29 -0.86 -8.53
C LEU A 231 24.12 -2.37 -8.30
N LEU A 232 23.01 -2.78 -7.68
CA LEU A 232 22.75 -4.18 -7.36
C LEU A 232 22.44 -5.06 -8.59
N GLN A 233 22.21 -4.44 -9.76
CA GLN A 233 22.07 -5.16 -11.04
C GLN A 233 23.42 -5.29 -11.77
N GLU A 234 24.28 -4.26 -11.67
CA GLU A 234 25.55 -4.18 -12.40
C GLU A 234 26.72 -4.80 -11.61
N ASP A 235 26.68 -4.76 -10.28
CA ASP A 235 27.72 -5.30 -9.39
C ASP A 235 27.20 -6.52 -8.60
N ALA A 236 27.59 -7.71 -9.07
CA ALA A 236 27.25 -8.97 -8.41
C ALA A 236 27.88 -9.13 -7.02
N GLY A 237 29.02 -8.49 -6.74
CA GLY A 237 29.66 -8.49 -5.43
C GLY A 237 28.85 -7.68 -4.42
N ALA A 238 28.42 -6.48 -4.80
CA ALA A 238 27.54 -5.65 -3.98
C ALA A 238 26.18 -6.35 -3.73
N ALA A 239 25.59 -6.96 -4.77
CA ALA A 239 24.36 -7.73 -4.63
C ALA A 239 24.51 -8.91 -3.65
N ALA A 240 25.58 -9.69 -3.78
CA ALA A 240 25.85 -10.83 -2.90
C ALA A 240 26.10 -10.41 -1.45
N ALA A 241 26.78 -9.28 -1.23
CA ALA A 241 27.00 -8.74 0.12
C ALA A 241 25.68 -8.34 0.80
N VAL A 242 24.78 -7.69 0.05
CA VAL A 242 23.44 -7.34 0.54
C VAL A 242 22.60 -8.58 0.81
N ASP A 243 22.59 -9.57 -0.08
CA ASP A 243 21.84 -10.82 0.10
C ASP A 243 22.34 -11.60 1.32
N HIS A 244 23.66 -11.73 1.48
CA HIS A 244 24.25 -12.35 2.65
C HIS A 244 23.87 -11.66 3.97
N THR A 245 23.78 -10.33 3.94
CA THR A 245 23.35 -9.54 5.09
C THR A 245 21.87 -9.78 5.41
N ILE A 246 21.01 -9.83 4.40
CA ILE A 246 19.59 -10.17 4.58
C ILE A 246 19.42 -11.57 5.17
N ASP A 247 20.15 -12.56 4.64
CA ASP A 247 20.15 -13.92 5.17
C ASP A 247 20.59 -13.98 6.64
N THR A 248 21.58 -13.18 7.00
CA THR A 248 22.05 -13.06 8.39
C THR A 248 20.98 -12.47 9.29
N ILE A 249 20.34 -11.36 8.87
CA ILE A 249 19.27 -10.71 9.63
C ILE A 249 18.08 -11.67 9.79
N ASN A 250 17.66 -12.37 8.74
CA ASN A 250 16.54 -13.32 8.80
C ASN A 250 16.77 -14.49 9.76
N ARG A 251 18.04 -14.88 10.01
CA ARG A 251 18.40 -15.97 10.92
C ARG A 251 18.63 -15.52 12.36
N ASP A 252 18.85 -14.23 12.59
CA ASP A 252 19.10 -13.66 13.90
C ASP A 252 17.90 -12.84 14.36
N HIS A 253 17.11 -13.39 15.29
CA HIS A 253 15.90 -12.75 15.79
C HIS A 253 16.16 -11.38 16.44
N ALA A 254 17.33 -11.18 17.05
CA ALA A 254 17.68 -9.89 17.65
C ALA A 254 17.94 -8.83 16.57
N LEU A 255 18.66 -9.19 15.50
CA LEU A 255 18.88 -8.28 14.36
C LEU A 255 17.58 -7.99 13.60
N LEU A 256 16.74 -9.01 13.38
CA LEU A 256 15.44 -8.83 12.75
C LEU A 256 14.54 -7.95 13.60
N HIS A 257 14.51 -8.15 14.92
CA HIS A 257 13.79 -7.27 15.83
C HIS A 257 14.26 -5.82 15.75
N GLU A 258 15.59 -5.59 15.77
CA GLU A 258 16.16 -4.24 15.66
C GLU A 258 15.75 -3.57 14.34
N LEU A 259 15.73 -4.31 13.23
CA LEU A 259 15.28 -3.81 11.94
C LEU A 259 13.77 -3.51 11.93
N LEU A 260 12.96 -4.33 12.60
CA LEU A 260 11.52 -4.14 12.67
C LEU A 260 11.14 -2.93 13.54
N GLU A 261 11.85 -2.67 14.64
CA GLU A 261 11.65 -1.44 15.46
C GLU A 261 12.07 -0.17 14.70
N ARG A 262 12.81 -0.30 13.59
CA ARG A 262 13.13 0.80 12.67
C ARG A 262 12.07 1.00 11.58
N GLN A 263 10.95 0.29 11.56
CA GLN A 263 9.86 0.59 10.61
C GLN A 263 9.00 1.77 11.10
N ASN A 264 8.26 2.44 10.20
CA ASN A 264 7.23 3.44 10.61
C ASN A 264 5.91 2.78 10.99
N TYR A 265 5.92 1.47 11.12
CA TYR A 265 4.78 0.66 11.52
C TYR A 265 5.26 -0.43 12.45
N ARG A 266 4.34 -0.95 13.26
CA ARG A 266 4.60 -2.05 14.18
C ARG A 266 3.55 -3.12 13.97
N LEU A 267 4.01 -4.32 13.67
CA LEU A 267 3.13 -5.48 13.50
C LEU A 267 2.66 -5.96 14.88
N ALA A 268 1.36 -6.15 15.02
CA ALA A 268 0.72 -6.50 16.27
C ALA A 268 -0.27 -7.67 16.09
N PHE A 269 -0.59 -8.34 17.19
CA PHE A 269 -1.56 -9.41 17.21
C PHE A 269 -2.96 -8.88 16.86
N TRP A 270 -3.66 -9.49 15.91
CA TRP A 270 -4.94 -8.98 15.45
C TRP A 270 -5.99 -8.81 16.56
N ARG A 271 -5.89 -9.58 17.64
CA ARG A 271 -6.81 -9.48 18.79
C ARG A 271 -6.57 -8.27 19.69
N THR A 272 -5.39 -7.64 19.65
CA THR A 272 -5.13 -6.40 20.41
C THR A 272 -5.70 -5.15 19.72
N ALA A 273 -6.18 -5.28 18.47
CA ALA A 273 -6.79 -4.21 17.68
C ALA A 273 -8.02 -3.52 18.30
N ARG A 274 -8.60 -4.09 19.36
CA ARG A 274 -9.80 -3.51 20.02
C ARG A 274 -9.46 -2.41 21.02
N GLN A 275 -8.21 -2.30 21.46
CA GLN A 275 -7.80 -1.37 22.51
C GLN A 275 -6.78 -0.33 22.03
N ASP A 276 -5.91 -0.68 21.07
CA ASP A 276 -4.72 0.12 20.75
C ASP A 276 -4.60 0.55 19.27
N LEU A 277 -5.73 0.70 18.57
CA LEU A 277 -5.69 1.05 17.14
C LEU A 277 -5.48 2.55 16.95
N GLY A 278 -4.29 2.94 16.49
CA GLY A 278 -3.93 4.33 16.21
C GLY A 278 -4.44 4.88 14.88
N TYR A 279 -5.55 4.39 14.32
CA TYR A 279 -6.19 4.98 13.14
C TYR A 279 -7.68 4.63 13.05
N ARG A 280 -8.45 5.48 12.37
CA ARG A 280 -9.89 5.24 12.14
C ARG A 280 -10.11 4.21 11.03
N ARG A 281 -11.06 3.29 11.23
CA ARG A 281 -11.50 2.27 10.27
C ARG A 281 -12.95 2.50 9.88
#